data_AF-A0A9Q1Q511-F1
#
_entry.id   AF-A0A9Q1Q511-F1
#
_cell.length_a   1.000
_cell.length_b   1.000
_cell.length_c   1.000
_cell.angle_alpha   90.00
_cell.angle_beta   90.00
_cell.angle_gamma   90.00
#
_symmetry.space_group_name_H-M   'P 1'
#
loop_
_entity.id
_entity.type
_entity.pdbx_description
1 polymer ?
#
loop_
_entity_poly.entity_id
_entity_poly.type
_entity_poly.pdbx_seq_one_letter_code
_entity_poly.pdbx_strand_id
1 'polypeptide(L)'
;MEVAEGPAAKVDDGEHCRPTAVSGNSSDLIYDFLIKLSKRLTEIDVSTILTVLQCCGMKLRGDDPAAMKDFILSVQTRVNELKAASGDTVANTHSKRMEFMLATICEIKNNKRRAKEDAPQHTRIKKWLQKLTVEDIIIRGIKWSKLLDANKKGQWWFGDVSSAAEDVDKVAGKIDKEVHEAQKMLQLASKLRMNTDTRKAIFCVIMSSEDYLDAFEKLLGLNLQGKQDREIMRVLVECCLQEKVFNKYYTALASKLCSHDKNHKFTLQVKIKLPDFGFSQFWFHYCLWDQFKELESMPLLRSMHLAKFVAEMITGFTLSLAVLKVVDLIDGSQLTAKKIIHFRMLLEAIFEHPDNVVWNVFTRAAITPELEELRNGLEFFIREYVVTSNKAAGKKFKLAKRALNNAEGVLL
;
A
#
# COMPACT_ATOMS: atom_id res chain seq x y z
N MET A 1 23.38 15.63 29.82
CA MET A 1 23.41 14.46 30.71
C MET A 1 24.14 13.38 29.93
N GLU A 2 25.41 13.20 30.24
CA GLU A 2 26.31 12.18 29.68
C GLU A 2 25.81 10.79 30.08
N VAL A 3 25.62 9.87 29.13
CA VAL A 3 25.71 8.42 29.38
C VAL A 3 26.17 7.70 28.10
N ALA A 4 27.44 7.28 28.13
CA ALA A 4 28.07 6.03 27.67
C ALA A 4 27.79 5.46 26.26
N GLU A 5 28.85 5.45 25.44
CA GLU A 5 29.08 4.48 24.37
C GLU A 5 29.42 3.08 24.95
N GLY A 6 28.83 2.04 24.36
CA GLY A 6 29.12 0.62 24.60
C GLY A 6 28.93 -0.17 23.28
N PRO A 7 29.60 -1.32 23.12
CA PRO A 7 30.23 -1.71 21.85
C PRO A 7 29.30 -2.33 20.81
N ALA A 8 29.74 -2.22 19.56
CA ALA A 8 29.13 -2.78 18.35
C ALA A 8 28.75 -4.27 18.49
N ALA A 9 27.45 -4.54 18.36
CA ALA A 9 26.94 -5.86 17.98
C ALA A 9 26.60 -5.80 16.50
N LYS A 10 27.29 -6.62 15.69
CA LYS A 10 26.87 -6.95 14.32
C LYS A 10 25.46 -7.53 14.40
N VAL A 11 24.48 -6.82 13.85
CA VAL A 11 23.16 -7.38 13.58
C VAL A 11 23.33 -8.12 12.26
N ASP A 12 23.31 -9.44 12.38
CA ASP A 12 23.21 -10.40 11.29
C ASP A 12 21.94 -10.07 10.49
N ASP A 13 22.08 -9.97 9.18
CA ASP A 13 21.00 -9.64 8.24
C ASP A 13 19.86 -10.65 8.44
N GLY A 14 18.73 -10.16 8.96
CA GLY A 14 17.49 -10.91 9.00
C GLY A 14 17.01 -11.11 7.56
N GLU A 15 17.49 -12.17 6.91
CA GLU A 15 16.90 -12.75 5.73
C GLU A 15 15.40 -12.81 5.94
N HIS A 16 14.69 -11.95 5.21
CA HIS A 16 13.26 -12.12 5.01
C HIS A 16 13.07 -13.57 4.58
N CYS A 17 12.36 -14.36 5.40
CA CYS A 17 11.85 -15.67 5.03
C CYS A 17 10.92 -15.50 3.81
N ARG A 18 11.52 -15.38 2.62
CA ARG A 18 10.87 -15.79 1.38
C ARG A 18 10.57 -17.27 1.60
N PRO A 19 9.32 -17.73 1.42
CA PRO A 19 9.03 -19.15 1.50
C PRO A 19 9.92 -19.85 0.47
N THR A 20 10.96 -20.53 0.96
CA THR A 20 11.81 -21.40 0.16
C THR A 20 10.89 -22.42 -0.50
N ALA A 21 10.96 -22.49 -1.83
CA ALA A 21 10.10 -23.31 -2.65
C ALA A 21 10.09 -24.76 -2.15
N VAL A 22 9.03 -25.13 -1.45
CA VAL A 22 8.71 -26.54 -1.20
C VAL A 22 8.47 -27.16 -2.57
N SER A 23 9.25 -28.17 -2.91
CA SER A 23 9.27 -28.88 -4.20
C SER A 23 8.03 -29.75 -4.44
N GLY A 24 6.84 -29.28 -4.06
CA GLY A 24 5.56 -29.94 -4.36
C GLY A 24 4.93 -29.34 -5.61
N ASN A 25 4.37 -30.20 -6.47
CA ASN A 25 3.62 -29.75 -7.63
C ASN A 25 2.28 -29.14 -7.15
N SER A 26 1.78 -28.12 -7.84
CA SER A 26 0.52 -27.44 -7.53
C SER A 26 -0.71 -28.37 -7.57
N SER A 27 -0.58 -29.53 -8.22
CA SER A 27 -1.64 -30.51 -8.45
C SER A 27 -1.69 -31.67 -7.46
N ASP A 28 -0.75 -31.77 -6.50
CA ASP A 28 -0.59 -32.92 -5.60
C ASP A 28 -1.89 -33.26 -4.84
N LEU A 29 -2.61 -32.23 -4.38
CA LEU A 29 -3.87 -32.39 -3.66
C LEU A 29 -4.93 -33.11 -4.50
N ILE A 30 -5.04 -32.71 -5.77
CA ILE A 30 -6.05 -33.23 -6.68
C ILE A 30 -5.71 -34.67 -7.05
N TYR A 31 -4.44 -34.97 -7.32
CA TYR A 31 -3.99 -36.34 -7.57
C TYR A 31 -4.21 -37.26 -6.38
N ASP A 32 -3.88 -36.83 -5.16
CA ASP A 32 -4.12 -37.61 -3.94
C ASP A 32 -5.61 -37.92 -3.73
N PHE A 33 -6.48 -36.94 -4.00
CA PHE A 33 -7.93 -37.14 -3.94
C PHE A 33 -8.39 -38.17 -4.97
N LEU A 34 -7.97 -38.02 -6.22
CA LEU A 34 -8.30 -38.94 -7.31
C LEU A 34 -7.79 -40.36 -7.03
N ILE A 35 -6.58 -40.51 -6.48
CA ILE A 35 -6.01 -41.80 -6.08
C ILE A 35 -6.82 -42.42 -4.92
N LYS A 36 -7.31 -41.61 -3.98
CA LYS A 36 -8.18 -42.12 -2.91
C LYS A 36 -9.49 -42.67 -3.46
N LEU A 37 -10.09 -41.97 -4.43
CA LEU A 37 -11.30 -42.45 -5.11
C LEU A 37 -11.03 -43.70 -5.95
N SER A 38 -9.89 -43.76 -6.65
CA SER A 38 -9.55 -44.93 -7.49
C SER A 38 -9.37 -46.20 -6.67
N LYS A 39 -8.90 -46.12 -5.42
CA LYS A 39 -8.78 -47.28 -4.53
C LYS A 39 -10.14 -47.91 -4.16
N ARG A 40 -11.15 -47.08 -3.90
CA ARG A 40 -12.52 -47.52 -3.54
C ARG A 40 -13.33 -47.96 -4.76
N LEU A 41 -13.19 -47.23 -5.87
CA LEU A 41 -13.76 -47.51 -7.19
C LEU A 41 -15.26 -47.90 -7.19
N THR A 42 -16.09 -47.19 -6.43
CA THR A 42 -17.56 -47.31 -6.55
C THR A 42 -18.09 -46.52 -7.76
N GLU A 43 -19.35 -46.73 -8.16
CA GLU A 43 -19.95 -45.98 -9.28
C GLU A 43 -19.95 -44.46 -9.03
N ILE A 44 -20.16 -44.05 -7.78
CA ILE A 44 -20.11 -42.65 -7.34
C ILE A 44 -18.68 -42.11 -7.44
N ASP A 45 -17.68 -42.91 -7.05
CA ASP A 45 -16.27 -42.52 -7.15
C ASP A 45 -15.87 -42.31 -8.62
N VAL A 46 -16.27 -43.20 -9.53
CA VAL A 46 -15.98 -43.06 -10.97
C VAL A 46 -16.69 -41.82 -11.56
N SER A 47 -17.94 -41.57 -11.19
CA SER A 47 -18.67 -40.36 -11.60
C SER A 47 -17.98 -39.07 -11.12
N THR A 48 -17.45 -39.09 -9.89
CA THR A 48 -16.73 -37.98 -9.28
C THR A 48 -15.39 -37.75 -9.97
N ILE A 49 -14.61 -38.81 -10.21
CA ILE A 49 -13.36 -38.76 -10.97
C ILE A 49 -13.60 -38.14 -12.35
N LEU A 50 -14.61 -38.63 -13.07
CA LEU A 50 -14.92 -38.13 -14.41
C LEU A 50 -15.29 -36.65 -14.40
N THR A 51 -16.08 -36.21 -13.42
CA THR A 51 -16.46 -34.79 -13.27
C THR A 51 -15.24 -33.90 -13.03
N VAL A 52 -14.35 -34.30 -12.11
CA VAL A 52 -13.11 -33.56 -11.82
C VAL A 52 -12.23 -33.47 -13.07
N LEU A 53 -12.04 -34.58 -13.79
CA LEU A 53 -11.23 -34.61 -15.00
C LEU A 53 -11.85 -33.81 -16.16
N GLN A 54 -13.18 -33.71 -16.23
CA GLN A 54 -13.85 -32.83 -17.20
C GLN A 54 -13.60 -31.34 -16.91
N CYS A 55 -13.47 -30.96 -15.64
CA CYS A 55 -13.22 -29.56 -15.24
C CYS A 55 -11.75 -29.15 -15.38
N CYS A 56 -10.80 -29.99 -14.92
CA CYS A 56 -9.39 -29.60 -14.83
C CYS A 56 -8.40 -30.63 -15.42
N GLY A 57 -8.86 -31.73 -16.02
CA GLY A 57 -7.99 -32.82 -16.49
C GLY A 57 -6.94 -32.40 -17.53
N MET A 58 -7.29 -31.47 -18.42
CA MET A 58 -6.34 -30.93 -19.41
C MET A 58 -5.24 -30.08 -18.79
N LYS A 59 -5.56 -29.33 -17.72
CA LYS A 59 -4.58 -28.53 -16.97
C LYS A 59 -3.66 -29.43 -16.17
N LEU A 60 -4.21 -30.39 -15.43
CA LEU A 60 -3.44 -31.39 -14.68
C LEU A 60 -2.43 -32.13 -15.56
N ARG A 61 -2.84 -32.50 -16.79
CA ARG A 61 -1.93 -33.13 -17.75
C ARG A 61 -0.86 -32.19 -18.27
N GLY A 62 -1.19 -30.91 -18.48
CA GLY A 62 -0.23 -29.89 -18.89
C GLY A 62 0.83 -29.64 -17.80
N ASP A 63 0.40 -29.69 -16.54
CA ASP A 63 1.27 -29.49 -15.37
C ASP A 63 2.15 -30.72 -15.10
N ASP A 64 1.59 -31.93 -15.11
CA ASP A 64 2.32 -33.19 -14.91
C ASP A 64 1.77 -34.35 -15.78
N PRO A 65 2.34 -34.59 -16.98
CA PRO A 65 1.88 -35.65 -17.86
C PRO A 65 2.23 -37.05 -17.34
N ALA A 66 3.25 -37.20 -16.49
CA ALA A 66 3.66 -38.48 -15.93
C ALA A 66 2.67 -38.92 -14.84
N ALA A 67 2.35 -38.03 -13.88
CA ALA A 67 1.38 -38.31 -12.83
C ALA A 67 -0.02 -38.61 -13.40
N MET A 68 -0.44 -37.93 -14.48
CA MET A 68 -1.70 -38.26 -15.17
C MET A 68 -1.69 -39.68 -15.75
N LYS A 69 -0.58 -40.08 -16.38
CA LYS A 69 -0.43 -41.43 -16.95
C LYS A 69 -0.47 -42.49 -15.85
N ASP A 70 0.26 -42.27 -14.77
CA ASP A 70 0.35 -43.21 -13.64
C ASP A 70 -0.99 -43.35 -12.93
N PHE A 71 -1.71 -42.24 -12.74
CA PHE A 71 -3.07 -42.27 -12.22
C PHE A 71 -4.00 -43.13 -13.09
N ILE A 72 -4.00 -42.94 -14.41
CA ILE A 72 -4.86 -43.70 -15.33
C ILE A 72 -4.49 -45.20 -15.31
N LEU A 73 -3.20 -45.52 -15.24
CA LEU A 73 -2.74 -46.91 -15.08
C LEU A 73 -3.21 -47.50 -13.73
N SER A 74 -3.21 -46.72 -12.65
CA SER A 74 -3.72 -47.18 -11.34
C SER A 74 -5.21 -47.54 -11.40
N VAL A 75 -6.01 -46.74 -12.12
CA VAL A 75 -7.44 -47.00 -12.32
C VAL A 75 -7.66 -48.27 -13.13
N GLN A 76 -6.91 -48.46 -14.23
CA GLN A 76 -7.01 -49.65 -15.08
C GLN A 76 -6.60 -50.92 -14.33
N THR A 77 -5.51 -50.86 -13.57
CA THR A 77 -5.02 -51.98 -12.75
C THR A 77 -6.09 -52.37 -11.73
N ARG A 78 -6.67 -51.39 -11.03
CA ARG A 78 -7.71 -51.63 -10.04
C ARG A 78 -8.99 -52.22 -10.65
N VAL A 79 -9.40 -51.76 -11.83
CA VAL A 79 -10.53 -52.33 -12.57
C VAL A 79 -10.26 -53.80 -12.92
N ASN A 80 -9.04 -54.14 -13.35
CA ASN A 80 -8.68 -55.51 -13.69
C ASN A 80 -8.63 -56.41 -12.45
N GLU A 81 -8.10 -55.92 -11.32
CA GLU A 81 -8.13 -56.63 -10.04
C GLU A 81 -9.56 -56.93 -9.59
N LEU A 82 -10.46 -55.95 -9.69
CA LEU A 82 -11.86 -56.14 -9.31
C LEU A 82 -12.55 -57.14 -10.23
N LYS A 83 -12.26 -57.12 -11.54
CA LYS A 83 -12.74 -58.12 -12.51
C LYS A 83 -12.19 -59.51 -12.23
N ALA A 84 -10.94 -59.64 -11.79
CA ALA A 84 -10.33 -60.92 -11.45
C ALA A 84 -10.82 -61.49 -10.10
N ALA A 85 -11.17 -60.62 -9.15
CA ALA A 85 -11.72 -61.01 -7.85
C ALA A 85 -13.20 -61.42 -7.94
N SER A 86 -13.95 -60.87 -8.90
CA SER A 86 -15.29 -61.32 -9.26
C SER A 86 -15.20 -62.50 -10.23
N GLY A 87 -15.05 -63.73 -9.73
CA GLY A 87 -15.25 -64.93 -10.54
C GLY A 87 -16.64 -64.94 -11.20
N ASP A 88 -16.81 -65.76 -12.23
CA ASP A 88 -17.92 -65.85 -13.22
C ASP A 88 -19.39 -65.86 -12.73
N THR A 89 -19.68 -65.61 -11.45
CA THR A 89 -21.01 -65.82 -10.85
C THR A 89 -21.78 -64.56 -10.45
N VAL A 90 -21.36 -63.35 -10.87
CA VAL A 90 -22.26 -62.19 -10.87
C VAL A 90 -22.02 -61.35 -12.10
N ALA A 91 -22.87 -61.54 -13.11
CA ALA A 91 -23.01 -60.59 -14.19
C ALA A 91 -23.18 -59.18 -13.60
N ASN A 92 -22.23 -58.30 -13.94
CA ASN A 92 -22.32 -56.85 -13.83
C ASN A 92 -22.03 -56.20 -12.45
N THR A 93 -20.90 -56.52 -11.80
CA THR A 93 -20.41 -55.71 -10.66
C THR A 93 -20.13 -54.25 -11.05
N HIS A 94 -19.90 -53.97 -12.34
CA HIS A 94 -19.89 -52.62 -12.88
C HIS A 94 -21.12 -52.39 -13.74
N SER A 95 -21.95 -51.41 -13.40
CA SER A 95 -23.03 -50.95 -14.29
C SER A 95 -22.46 -50.61 -15.68
N LYS A 96 -23.18 -50.89 -16.79
CA LYS A 96 -22.77 -50.47 -18.15
C LYS A 96 -22.43 -48.97 -18.21
N ARG A 97 -23.08 -48.19 -17.34
CA ARG A 97 -22.80 -46.78 -17.09
C ARG A 97 -21.39 -46.53 -16.55
N MET A 98 -20.96 -47.32 -15.57
CA MET A 98 -19.62 -47.23 -14.98
C MET A 98 -18.54 -47.62 -15.98
N GLU A 99 -18.75 -48.67 -16.78
CA GLU A 99 -17.81 -49.05 -17.85
C GLU A 99 -17.63 -47.95 -18.89
N PHE A 100 -18.73 -47.29 -19.29
CA PHE A 100 -18.68 -46.14 -20.18
C PHE A 100 -17.92 -44.95 -19.57
N MET A 101 -18.14 -44.67 -18.27
CA MET A 101 -17.40 -43.61 -17.57
C MET A 101 -15.90 -43.92 -17.48
N LEU A 102 -15.52 -45.18 -17.20
CA LEU A 102 -14.13 -45.64 -17.18
C LEU A 102 -13.46 -45.56 -18.56
N ALA A 103 -14.17 -45.94 -19.62
CA ALA A 103 -13.70 -45.77 -20.99
C ALA A 103 -13.45 -44.28 -21.30
N THR A 104 -14.37 -43.41 -20.89
CA THR A 104 -14.23 -41.96 -21.05
C THR A 104 -13.03 -41.40 -20.27
N ILE A 105 -12.77 -41.87 -19.06
CA ILE A 105 -11.57 -41.50 -18.28
C ILE A 105 -10.30 -41.93 -19.02
N CYS A 106 -10.28 -43.12 -19.63
CA CYS A 106 -9.15 -43.59 -20.42
C CYS A 106 -8.95 -42.79 -21.72
N GLU A 107 -10.01 -42.28 -22.34
CA GLU A 107 -9.92 -41.41 -23.52
C GLU A 107 -9.22 -40.06 -23.23
N ILE A 108 -9.32 -39.57 -21.99
CA ILE A 108 -8.64 -38.33 -21.54
C ILE A 108 -7.11 -38.50 -21.63
N LYS A 109 -6.59 -39.74 -21.50
CA LYS A 109 -5.18 -40.08 -21.78
C LYS A 109 -4.76 -39.72 -23.21
N ASN A 110 -5.66 -39.87 -24.19
CA ASN A 110 -5.34 -39.84 -25.62
C ASN A 110 -5.74 -38.53 -26.32
N ASN A 111 -6.06 -37.47 -25.56
CA ASN A 111 -6.27 -36.12 -26.08
C ASN A 111 -7.44 -35.96 -27.08
N LYS A 112 -8.46 -36.84 -27.02
CA LYS A 112 -9.59 -36.83 -27.97
C LYS A 112 -10.73 -35.87 -27.63
N ARG A 113 -10.77 -35.28 -26.44
CA ARG A 113 -11.82 -34.32 -26.06
C ARG A 113 -11.25 -32.91 -25.94
N ARG A 114 -11.65 -32.04 -26.86
CA ARG A 114 -11.47 -30.59 -26.73
C ARG A 114 -12.19 -30.13 -25.47
N ALA A 115 -11.60 -29.19 -24.74
CA ALA A 115 -12.20 -28.56 -23.57
C ALA A 115 -13.63 -28.13 -23.94
N LYS A 116 -14.63 -28.74 -23.30
CA LYS A 116 -15.97 -28.15 -23.30
C LYS A 116 -15.83 -26.78 -22.64
N GLU A 117 -16.47 -25.78 -23.22
CA GLU A 117 -16.51 -24.42 -22.67
C GLU A 117 -16.77 -24.47 -21.16
N ASP A 118 -16.00 -23.66 -20.40
CA ASP A 118 -16.14 -23.54 -18.95
C ASP A 118 -17.63 -23.35 -18.61
N ALA A 119 -18.22 -24.28 -17.86
CA ALA A 119 -19.62 -24.14 -17.46
C ALA A 119 -19.84 -22.77 -16.79
N PRO A 120 -20.98 -22.09 -17.03
CA PRO A 120 -21.18 -20.67 -16.68
C PRO A 120 -20.99 -20.35 -15.18
N GLN A 121 -21.14 -21.35 -14.31
CA GLN A 121 -20.82 -21.24 -12.88
C GLN A 121 -19.31 -21.07 -12.60
N HIS A 122 -18.46 -21.75 -13.36
CA HIS A 122 -16.99 -21.68 -13.22
C HIS A 122 -16.45 -20.34 -13.69
N THR A 123 -17.07 -19.73 -14.72
CA THR A 123 -16.67 -18.39 -15.19
C THR A 123 -17.03 -17.28 -14.20
N ARG A 124 -18.14 -17.40 -13.47
CA ARG A 124 -18.50 -16.43 -12.40
C ARG A 124 -17.51 -16.48 -11.24
N ILE A 125 -17.16 -17.68 -10.76
CA ILE A 125 -16.18 -17.86 -9.68
C ILE A 125 -14.79 -17.40 -10.14
N LYS A 126 -14.38 -17.77 -11.36
CA LYS A 126 -13.10 -17.34 -11.94
C LYS A 126 -13.00 -15.81 -12.04
N LYS A 127 -14.05 -15.13 -12.52
CA LYS A 127 -14.11 -13.66 -12.56
C LYS A 127 -14.10 -13.03 -11.17
N TRP A 128 -14.73 -13.67 -10.18
CA TRP A 128 -14.68 -13.21 -8.80
C TRP A 128 -13.26 -13.34 -8.21
N LEU A 129 -12.60 -14.49 -8.42
CA LEU A 129 -11.21 -14.71 -7.99
C LEU A 129 -10.24 -13.72 -8.66
N GLN A 130 -10.41 -13.44 -9.95
CA GLN A 130 -9.57 -12.48 -10.68
C GLN A 130 -9.70 -11.03 -10.15
N LYS A 131 -10.82 -10.67 -9.51
CA LYS A 131 -10.99 -9.34 -8.90
C LYS A 131 -10.24 -9.16 -7.58
N LEU A 132 -9.77 -10.25 -6.97
CA LEU A 132 -9.10 -10.18 -5.66
C LEU A 132 -7.64 -9.71 -5.78
N THR A 133 -7.11 -9.49 -7.00
CA THR A 133 -5.76 -8.97 -7.28
C THR A 133 -4.65 -9.67 -6.48
N VAL A 134 -4.83 -10.94 -6.14
CA VAL A 134 -3.84 -11.75 -5.44
C VAL A 134 -2.88 -12.29 -6.50
N GLU A 135 -1.59 -11.94 -6.41
CA GLU A 135 -0.54 -12.57 -7.21
C GLU A 135 -0.45 -14.06 -6.87
N ASP A 136 -0.19 -14.91 -7.88
CA ASP A 136 -0.31 -16.38 -7.85
C ASP A 136 0.10 -17.04 -6.51
N ILE A 137 -0.87 -17.28 -5.61
CA ILE A 137 -0.67 -18.15 -4.46
C ILE A 137 -0.71 -19.59 -4.97
N ILE A 138 0.46 -20.12 -5.29
CA ILE A 138 0.62 -21.54 -5.62
C ILE A 138 0.62 -22.33 -4.31
N ILE A 139 -0.52 -22.93 -3.98
CA ILE A 139 -0.63 -23.88 -2.86
C ILE A 139 0.17 -25.14 -3.22
N ARG A 140 1.42 -25.24 -2.77
CA ARG A 140 2.30 -26.40 -3.01
C ARG A 140 2.30 -27.35 -1.81
N GLY A 141 2.35 -28.66 -2.06
CA GLY A 141 2.63 -29.67 -1.04
C GLY A 141 1.49 -29.98 -0.04
N ILE A 142 0.25 -29.55 -0.32
CA ILE A 142 -0.92 -29.97 0.46
C ILE A 142 -1.43 -31.32 -0.05
N LYS A 143 -1.37 -32.34 0.81
CA LYS A 143 -1.87 -33.69 0.53
C LYS A 143 -3.29 -33.89 1.04
N TRP A 144 -4.05 -34.77 0.41
CA TRP A 144 -5.45 -35.04 0.78
C TRP A 144 -5.60 -35.60 2.20
N SER A 145 -4.62 -36.40 2.67
CA SER A 145 -4.59 -36.93 4.04
C SER A 145 -4.51 -35.81 5.09
N LYS A 146 -3.71 -34.76 4.82
CA LYS A 146 -3.64 -33.57 5.69
C LYS A 146 -4.97 -32.80 5.73
N LEU A 147 -5.84 -32.94 4.72
CA LEU A 147 -7.20 -32.39 4.73
C LEU A 147 -8.22 -33.20 5.54
N LEU A 148 -7.90 -34.41 6.00
CA LEU A 148 -8.84 -35.25 6.74
C LEU A 148 -8.43 -35.56 8.19
N ASP A 149 -7.31 -35.02 8.65
CA ASP A 149 -6.88 -35.17 10.05
C ASP A 149 -7.93 -34.58 11.02
N ALA A 150 -8.28 -35.34 12.07
CA ALA A 150 -9.30 -34.96 13.05
C ALA A 150 -8.75 -33.99 14.13
N ASN A 151 -7.44 -33.97 14.34
CA ASN A 151 -6.78 -33.16 15.37
C ASN A 151 -6.21 -31.83 14.87
N LYS A 152 -6.70 -31.33 13.74
CA LYS A 152 -6.14 -30.12 13.14
C LYS A 152 -6.43 -28.88 13.98
N LYS A 153 -5.37 -28.17 14.36
CA LYS A 153 -5.44 -26.76 14.76
C LYS A 153 -4.92 -25.89 13.60
N GLY A 154 -5.56 -24.73 13.42
CA GLY A 154 -5.55 -23.88 12.21
C GLY A 154 -4.23 -23.81 11.45
N GLN A 155 -4.19 -24.47 10.29
CA GLN A 155 -3.07 -24.50 9.35
C GLN A 155 -3.00 -23.18 8.58
N TRP A 156 -2.54 -22.13 9.25
CA TRP A 156 -2.47 -20.78 8.71
C TRP A 156 -1.37 -20.70 7.62
N TRP A 157 -1.73 -21.07 6.39
CA TRP A 157 -1.05 -20.89 5.08
C TRP A 157 0.19 -21.72 4.65
N PHE A 158 0.73 -22.62 5.49
CA PHE A 158 1.66 -23.75 5.19
C PHE A 158 3.04 -23.51 4.50
N GLY A 159 4.09 -23.48 5.33
CA GLY A 159 5.50 -23.85 5.06
C GLY A 159 6.10 -24.44 6.35
N ASP A 160 6.63 -25.65 6.28
CA ASP A 160 7.02 -26.60 7.34
C ASP A 160 7.13 -26.10 8.80
N VAL A 161 6.11 -26.41 9.61
CA VAL A 161 6.17 -26.38 11.09
C VAL A 161 5.96 -27.79 11.61
N SER A 162 6.88 -28.70 11.27
CA SER A 162 7.01 -29.97 11.96
C SER A 162 8.17 -29.90 12.96
N SER A 163 8.00 -29.08 14.01
CA SER A 163 8.64 -29.22 15.35
C SER A 163 8.34 -28.08 16.35
N ALA A 164 7.30 -27.25 16.17
CA ALA A 164 6.99 -26.17 17.13
C ALA A 164 5.88 -26.52 18.12
N ALA A 165 5.96 -27.69 18.78
CA ALA A 165 5.15 -27.89 20.00
C ALA A 165 5.67 -27.05 21.18
N GLU A 166 6.85 -26.43 21.07
CA GLU A 166 7.49 -25.64 22.13
C GLU A 166 7.39 -24.11 21.97
N ASP A 167 6.68 -23.57 20.98
CA ASP A 167 6.68 -22.11 20.74
C ASP A 167 5.32 -21.46 20.43
N VAL A 168 4.21 -22.15 20.72
CA VAL A 168 2.85 -21.59 20.53
C VAL A 168 2.60 -20.39 21.44
N ASP A 169 3.09 -20.42 22.69
CA ASP A 169 2.92 -19.32 23.63
C ASP A 169 3.77 -18.09 23.29
N LYS A 170 4.94 -18.26 22.66
CA LYS A 170 5.76 -17.11 22.22
C LYS A 170 5.21 -16.47 20.95
N VAL A 171 4.67 -17.26 20.01
CA VAL A 171 4.01 -16.75 18.81
C VAL A 171 2.69 -16.06 19.18
N ALA A 172 1.88 -16.67 20.06
CA ALA A 172 0.66 -16.03 20.58
C ALA A 172 0.99 -14.74 21.34
N GLY A 173 2.01 -14.74 22.19
CA GLY A 173 2.47 -13.54 22.89
C GLY A 173 3.03 -12.45 21.97
N LYS A 174 3.56 -12.80 20.79
CA LYS A 174 4.01 -11.82 19.78
C LYS A 174 2.82 -11.23 19.01
N ILE A 175 1.84 -12.06 18.64
CA ILE A 175 0.60 -11.62 17.99
C ILE A 175 -0.22 -10.73 18.94
N ASP A 176 -0.36 -11.10 20.21
CA ASP A 176 -1.09 -10.30 21.20
C ASP A 176 -0.42 -8.93 21.42
N LYS A 177 0.92 -8.87 21.38
CA LYS A 177 1.66 -7.60 21.42
C LYS A 177 1.40 -6.76 20.17
N GLU A 178 1.50 -7.35 18.97
CA GLU A 178 1.24 -6.64 17.71
C GLU A 178 -0.22 -6.16 17.61
N VAL A 179 -1.19 -6.96 18.05
CA VAL A 179 -2.61 -6.58 18.12
C VAL A 179 -2.82 -5.45 19.13
N HIS A 180 -2.15 -5.51 20.28
CA HIS A 180 -2.24 -4.46 21.29
C HIS A 180 -1.59 -3.14 20.82
N GLU A 181 -0.49 -3.21 20.08
CA GLU A 181 0.14 -2.05 19.45
C GLU A 181 -0.75 -1.46 18.34
N ALA A 182 -1.36 -2.31 17.50
CA ALA A 182 -2.34 -1.88 16.50
C ALA A 182 -3.56 -1.20 17.14
N GLN A 183 -4.06 -1.72 18.26
CA GLN A 183 -5.15 -1.09 19.02
C GLN A 183 -4.75 0.26 19.61
N LYS A 184 -3.51 0.40 20.13
CA LYS A 184 -2.98 1.69 20.59
C LYS A 184 -2.87 2.69 19.45
N MET A 185 -2.42 2.28 18.27
CA MET A 185 -2.37 3.13 17.08
C MET A 185 -3.77 3.59 16.65
N LEU A 186 -4.76 2.71 16.67
CA LEU A 186 -6.15 3.06 16.35
C LEU A 186 -6.78 4.01 17.38
N GLN A 187 -6.43 3.86 18.67
CA GLN A 187 -6.83 4.81 19.72
C GLN A 187 -6.12 6.16 19.59
N LEU A 188 -4.87 6.19 19.10
CA LEU A 188 -4.20 7.44 18.77
C LEU A 188 -4.93 8.11 17.60
N ALA A 189 -5.18 7.37 16.52
CA ALA A 189 -5.89 7.87 15.34
C ALA A 189 -7.25 8.50 15.70
N SER A 190 -8.03 7.89 16.59
CA SER A 190 -9.32 8.44 17.02
C SER A 190 -9.16 9.74 17.83
N LYS A 191 -8.13 9.88 18.67
CA LYS A 191 -7.79 11.14 19.35
C LYS A 191 -7.42 12.26 18.38
N LEU A 192 -6.82 11.92 17.25
CA LEU A 192 -6.41 12.85 16.19
C LEU A 192 -7.55 13.13 15.18
N ARG A 193 -8.81 12.82 15.56
CA ARG A 193 -10.02 13.02 14.74
C ARG A 193 -10.01 12.25 13.41
N MET A 194 -9.31 11.12 13.35
CA MET A 194 -9.33 10.19 12.22
C MET A 194 -10.56 9.28 12.33
N ASN A 195 -11.73 9.84 12.04
CA ASN A 195 -13.01 9.15 12.26
C ASN A 195 -13.34 8.12 11.17
N THR A 196 -12.78 8.27 9.96
CA THR A 196 -13.04 7.37 8.83
C THR A 196 -12.01 6.25 8.75
N ASP A 197 -12.43 5.07 8.30
CA ASP A 197 -11.54 3.92 8.17
C ASP A 197 -10.41 4.18 7.16
N THR A 198 -10.67 4.99 6.14
CA THR A 198 -9.63 5.48 5.21
C THR A 198 -8.56 6.29 5.93
N ARG A 199 -8.95 7.25 6.79
CA ARG A 199 -7.98 8.06 7.55
C ARG A 199 -7.18 7.21 8.54
N LYS A 200 -7.82 6.25 9.19
CA LYS A 200 -7.14 5.29 10.08
C LYS A 200 -6.15 4.42 9.32
N ALA A 201 -6.51 3.91 8.14
CA ALA A 201 -5.61 3.13 7.31
C ALA A 201 -4.38 3.93 6.87
N ILE A 202 -4.57 5.15 6.38
CA ILE A 202 -3.48 6.08 6.02
C ILE A 202 -2.60 6.37 7.23
N PHE A 203 -3.21 6.68 8.38
CA PHE A 203 -2.50 6.97 9.62
C PHE A 203 -1.63 5.77 10.05
N CYS A 204 -2.20 4.56 10.05
CA CYS A 204 -1.46 3.35 10.39
C CYS A 204 -0.28 3.15 9.45
N VAL A 205 -0.47 3.31 8.13
CA VAL A 205 0.63 3.21 7.16
C VAL A 205 1.72 4.24 7.46
N ILE A 206 1.38 5.51 7.66
CA ILE A 206 2.37 6.56 7.91
C ILE A 206 3.16 6.31 9.20
N MET A 207 2.53 5.76 10.23
CA MET A 207 3.15 5.52 11.53
C MET A 207 3.88 4.18 11.65
N SER A 208 3.49 3.18 10.86
CA SER A 208 4.13 1.85 10.86
C SER A 208 5.23 1.68 9.82
N SER A 209 5.41 2.66 8.93
CA SER A 209 6.45 2.62 7.91
C SER A 209 7.81 2.97 8.51
N GLU A 210 8.85 2.30 8.03
CA GLU A 210 10.22 2.53 8.50
C GLU A 210 10.80 3.81 7.89
N ASP A 211 10.55 4.02 6.59
CA ASP A 211 11.08 5.12 5.80
C ASP A 211 10.02 5.79 4.93
N TYR A 212 10.32 7.01 4.44
CA TYR A 212 9.38 7.76 3.60
C TYR A 212 9.11 7.10 2.24
N LEU A 213 10.03 6.27 1.74
CA LEU A 213 9.83 5.49 0.50
C LEU A 213 8.90 4.30 0.73
N ASP A 214 9.11 3.58 1.82
CA ASP A 214 8.23 2.48 2.25
C ASP A 214 6.80 2.98 2.50
N ALA A 215 6.67 4.10 3.22
CA ALA A 215 5.39 4.77 3.43
C ALA A 215 4.74 5.16 2.11
N PHE A 216 5.51 5.70 1.17
CA PHE A 216 5.02 6.10 -0.14
C PHE A 216 4.48 4.91 -0.94
N GLU A 217 5.22 3.79 -1.01
CA GLU A 217 4.78 2.58 -1.72
C GLU A 217 3.52 1.96 -1.09
N LYS A 218 3.50 1.85 0.24
CA LYS A 218 2.34 1.36 0.99
C LYS A 218 1.11 2.25 0.80
N LEU A 219 1.28 3.57 0.76
CA LEU A 219 0.19 4.52 0.49
C LEU A 219 -0.36 4.37 -0.92
N LEU A 220 0.48 4.13 -1.93
CA LEU A 220 0.03 3.82 -3.29
C LEU A 220 -0.71 2.48 -3.35
N GLY A 221 -0.26 1.48 -2.59
CA GLY A 221 -0.90 0.17 -2.49
C GLY A 221 -2.33 0.20 -1.92
N LEU A 222 -2.71 1.26 -1.18
CA LEU A 222 -4.08 1.43 -0.69
C LEU A 222 -5.11 1.67 -1.81
N ASN A 223 -4.68 1.98 -3.04
CA ASN A 223 -5.54 2.20 -4.22
C ASN A 223 -6.77 3.07 -3.91
N LEU A 224 -6.54 4.15 -3.15
CA LEU A 224 -7.57 5.12 -2.84
C LEU A 224 -8.05 5.80 -4.13
N GLN A 225 -9.34 6.16 -4.18
CA GLN A 225 -9.93 6.73 -5.39
C GLN A 225 -10.53 8.12 -5.11
N GLY A 226 -10.07 9.11 -5.88
CA GLY A 226 -10.77 10.38 -6.10
C GLY A 226 -10.81 11.31 -4.89
N LYS A 227 -11.88 11.24 -4.08
CA LYS A 227 -12.00 12.08 -2.87
C LYS A 227 -11.14 11.54 -1.72
N GLN A 228 -10.84 10.24 -1.71
CA GLN A 228 -10.06 9.59 -0.66
C GLN A 228 -8.58 9.93 -0.73
N ASP A 229 -8.03 10.15 -1.93
CA ASP A 229 -6.63 10.56 -2.13
C ASP A 229 -6.30 11.89 -1.42
N ARG A 230 -7.29 12.78 -1.34
CA ARG A 230 -7.19 14.07 -0.66
C ARG A 230 -7.00 13.90 0.85
N GLU A 231 -7.49 12.79 1.40
CA GLU A 231 -7.36 12.48 2.81
C GLU A 231 -5.93 12.06 3.16
N ILE A 232 -5.14 11.56 2.19
CA ILE A 232 -3.71 11.26 2.40
C ILE A 232 -2.97 12.52 2.86
N MET A 233 -3.15 13.63 2.12
CA MET A 233 -2.47 14.88 2.42
C MET A 233 -2.94 15.49 3.75
N ARG A 234 -4.25 15.40 4.03
CA ARG A 234 -4.82 15.89 5.29
C ARG A 234 -4.28 15.13 6.49
N VAL A 235 -4.24 13.80 6.42
CA VAL A 235 -3.72 12.95 7.49
C VAL A 235 -2.23 13.20 7.68
N LEU A 236 -1.45 13.28 6.59
CA LEU A 236 -0.02 13.55 6.65
C LEU A 236 0.28 14.86 7.38
N VAL A 237 -0.38 15.96 6.98
CA VAL A 237 -0.21 17.25 7.63
C VAL A 237 -0.63 17.17 9.10
N GLU A 238 -1.81 16.62 9.39
CA GLU A 238 -2.30 16.53 10.78
C GLU A 238 -1.34 15.74 11.69
N CYS A 239 -0.74 14.65 11.18
CA CYS A 239 0.29 13.89 11.91
C CYS A 239 1.53 14.74 12.18
N CYS A 240 2.05 15.41 11.15
CA CYS A 240 3.22 16.29 11.28
C CYS A 240 2.99 17.41 12.32
N LEU A 241 1.77 17.91 12.41
CA LEU A 241 1.37 19.00 13.31
C LEU A 241 1.27 18.56 14.78
N GLN A 242 1.00 17.29 15.04
CA GLN A 242 0.79 16.72 16.37
C GLN A 242 2.05 16.12 16.99
N GLU A 243 3.13 16.04 16.22
CA GLU A 243 4.42 15.57 16.71
C GLU A 243 4.98 16.42 17.86
N LYS A 244 5.85 15.83 18.67
CA LYS A 244 6.55 16.55 19.76
C LYS A 244 7.70 17.40 19.21
N VAL A 245 8.40 16.87 18.21
CA VAL A 245 9.54 17.51 17.53
C VAL A 245 9.29 17.44 16.04
N PHE A 246 9.53 18.54 15.34
CA PHE A 246 9.38 18.59 13.89
C PHE A 246 10.24 17.53 13.20
N ASN A 247 9.59 16.60 12.50
CA ASN A 247 10.24 15.50 11.79
C ASN A 247 10.23 15.74 10.27
N LYS A 248 11.41 15.71 9.64
CA LYS A 248 11.57 15.91 8.18
C LYS A 248 11.06 14.73 7.34
N TYR A 249 10.78 13.59 7.96
CA TYR A 249 10.11 12.46 7.31
C TYR A 249 8.82 12.88 6.57
N TYR A 250 7.97 13.68 7.21
CA TYR A 250 6.70 14.12 6.62
C TYR A 250 6.89 15.03 5.41
N THR A 251 7.90 15.91 5.44
CA THR A 251 8.22 16.79 4.30
C THR A 251 8.77 16.00 3.11
N ALA A 252 9.61 14.99 3.36
CA ALA A 252 10.13 14.12 2.31
C ALA A 252 9.02 13.28 1.65
N LEU A 253 8.13 12.69 2.48
CA LEU A 253 6.96 11.94 2.01
C LEU A 253 6.02 12.83 1.17
N ALA A 254 5.71 14.03 1.67
CA ALA A 254 4.87 14.99 0.95
C ALA A 254 5.48 15.40 -0.41
N SER A 255 6.79 15.68 -0.45
CA SER A 255 7.47 16.03 -1.71
C SER A 255 7.45 14.88 -2.72
N LYS A 256 7.62 13.63 -2.26
CA LYS A 256 7.54 12.44 -3.11
C LYS A 256 6.13 12.23 -3.67
N LEU A 257 5.10 12.38 -2.84
CA LEU A 257 3.70 12.31 -3.27
C LEU A 257 3.37 13.37 -4.33
N CYS A 258 3.83 14.62 -4.16
CA CYS A 258 3.64 15.67 -5.16
C CYS A 258 4.38 15.42 -6.47
N SER A 259 5.50 14.71 -6.43
CA SER A 259 6.31 14.41 -7.62
C SER A 259 5.71 13.27 -8.46
N HIS A 260 5.11 12.28 -7.80
CA HIS A 260 4.50 11.12 -8.46
C HIS A 260 3.27 11.47 -9.32
N ASP A 261 2.42 12.37 -8.83
CA ASP A 261 1.20 12.78 -9.54
C ASP A 261 1.49 13.58 -10.83
N LYS A 262 2.69 14.14 -10.97
CA LYS A 262 3.12 14.81 -12.21
C LYS A 262 3.28 13.80 -13.36
N ASN A 263 3.59 12.55 -13.07
CA ASN A 263 3.82 11.48 -14.06
C ASN A 263 2.54 10.72 -14.45
N HIS A 264 1.50 10.71 -13.60
CA HIS A 264 0.21 10.04 -13.87
C HIS A 264 -0.83 10.93 -14.59
N LYS A 265 -0.39 12.06 -15.16
CA LYS A 265 -1.22 13.02 -15.93
C LYS A 265 -1.72 12.51 -17.29
N PHE A 266 -1.96 11.20 -17.46
CA PHE A 266 -2.51 10.63 -18.70
C PHE A 266 -3.97 10.18 -18.63
N THR A 267 -4.71 10.34 -17.51
CA THR A 267 -6.06 9.72 -17.44
C THR A 267 -7.19 10.53 -16.81
N LEU A 268 -7.08 11.85 -16.62
CA LEU A 268 -8.27 12.64 -16.28
C LEU A 268 -8.32 13.97 -17.07
N GLN A 269 -8.93 13.87 -18.25
CA GLN A 269 -9.54 14.98 -18.96
C GLN A 269 -10.64 15.61 -18.09
N VAL A 270 -10.29 16.49 -17.15
CA VAL A 270 -11.19 17.55 -16.67
C VAL A 270 -10.41 18.85 -16.68
N LYS A 271 -10.38 19.44 -17.87
CA LYS A 271 -9.87 20.76 -18.20
C LYS A 271 -10.87 21.80 -17.69
N ILE A 272 -10.92 22.03 -16.38
CA ILE A 272 -11.54 23.24 -15.81
C ILE A 272 -10.40 24.17 -15.42
N LYS A 273 -10.22 25.20 -16.27
CA LYS A 273 -9.40 26.41 -16.11
C LYS A 273 -8.80 26.61 -14.71
N LEU A 274 -7.57 26.14 -14.51
CA LEU A 274 -6.58 26.71 -13.58
C LEU A 274 -5.21 26.31 -14.17
N PRO A 275 -4.34 27.25 -14.53
CA PRO A 275 -3.07 26.92 -15.19
C PRO A 275 -2.14 26.22 -14.20
N ASP A 276 -1.42 25.23 -14.71
CA ASP A 276 -0.11 24.74 -14.22
C ASP A 276 0.05 24.05 -12.86
N PHE A 277 -0.91 24.06 -11.94
CA PHE A 277 -0.78 23.30 -10.68
C PHE A 277 -1.20 21.82 -10.83
N GLY A 278 -0.31 20.88 -10.47
CA GLY A 278 -0.66 19.45 -10.41
C GLY A 278 -1.79 19.19 -9.42
N PHE A 279 -2.64 18.17 -9.67
CA PHE A 279 -3.82 17.86 -8.86
C PHE A 279 -3.48 17.74 -7.35
N SER A 280 -2.38 17.07 -6.99
CA SER A 280 -1.91 16.97 -5.60
C SER A 280 -1.42 18.29 -4.99
N GLN A 281 -0.75 19.17 -5.76
CA GLN A 281 -0.33 20.48 -5.28
C GLN A 281 -1.54 21.38 -4.95
N PHE A 282 -2.61 21.30 -5.75
CA PHE A 282 -3.86 22.01 -5.48
C PHE A 282 -4.49 21.55 -4.15
N TRP A 283 -4.47 20.24 -3.86
CA TRP A 283 -4.96 19.71 -2.58
C TRP A 283 -4.09 20.12 -1.41
N PHE A 284 -2.76 20.18 -1.57
CA PHE A 284 -1.87 20.72 -0.56
C PHE A 284 -2.15 22.19 -0.25
N HIS A 285 -2.35 23.03 -1.27
CA HIS A 285 -2.74 24.43 -1.07
C HIS A 285 -4.03 24.54 -0.26
N TYR A 286 -5.05 23.78 -0.66
CA TYR A 286 -6.34 23.79 0.03
C TYR A 286 -6.22 23.32 1.49
N CYS A 287 -5.47 22.24 1.74
CA CYS A 287 -5.23 21.72 3.09
C CYS A 287 -4.51 22.74 3.98
N LEU A 288 -3.49 23.42 3.45
CA LEU A 288 -2.75 24.44 4.19
C LEU A 288 -3.61 25.69 4.46
N TRP A 289 -4.45 26.10 3.50
CA TRP A 289 -5.38 27.20 3.69
C TRP A 289 -6.40 26.94 4.79
N ASP A 290 -6.91 25.71 4.90
CA ASP A 290 -7.79 25.33 6.01
C ASP A 290 -7.05 25.45 7.36
N GLN A 291 -5.78 25.05 7.44
CA GLN A 291 -4.98 25.23 8.66
C GLN A 291 -4.69 26.72 8.94
N PHE A 292 -4.48 27.56 7.92
CA PHE A 292 -4.27 28.99 8.09
C PHE A 292 -5.48 29.73 8.66
N LYS A 293 -6.70 29.30 8.31
CA LYS A 293 -7.94 29.84 8.89
C LYS A 293 -8.04 29.54 10.39
N GLU A 294 -7.52 28.40 10.84
CA GLU A 294 -7.56 27.96 12.24
C GLU A 294 -6.35 28.43 13.08
N LEU A 295 -5.45 29.24 12.54
CA LEU A 295 -4.24 29.70 13.25
C LEU A 295 -4.52 30.40 14.58
N GLU A 296 -5.66 31.06 14.71
CA GLU A 296 -6.01 31.81 15.91
C GLU A 296 -6.37 30.90 17.10
N SER A 297 -7.02 29.77 16.83
CA SER A 297 -7.37 28.77 17.84
C SER A 297 -6.26 27.75 18.08
N MET A 298 -5.28 27.68 17.18
CA MET A 298 -4.18 26.70 17.22
C MET A 298 -3.16 26.96 18.36
N PRO A 299 -2.63 25.91 19.02
CA PRO A 299 -1.52 26.04 19.97
C PRO A 299 -0.19 26.37 19.28
N LEU A 300 0.72 27.05 19.99
CA LEU A 300 1.98 27.57 19.44
C LEU A 300 2.87 26.48 18.83
N LEU A 301 3.03 25.33 19.50
CA LEU A 301 3.85 24.22 19.02
C LEU A 301 3.37 23.71 17.64
N ARG A 302 2.06 23.54 17.50
CA ARG A 302 1.40 23.12 16.27
C ARG A 302 1.60 24.16 15.16
N SER A 303 1.46 25.44 15.49
CA SER A 303 1.73 26.56 14.56
C SER A 303 3.19 26.60 14.11
N MET A 304 4.13 26.33 15.00
CA MET A 304 5.56 26.24 14.66
C MET A 304 5.86 25.06 13.72
N HIS A 305 5.29 23.88 13.97
CA HIS A 305 5.43 22.73 13.07
C HIS A 305 4.83 23.00 11.69
N LEU A 306 3.67 23.67 11.63
CA LEU A 306 3.08 24.09 10.37
C LEU A 306 4.00 25.07 9.61
N ALA A 307 4.55 26.06 10.31
CA ALA A 307 5.46 27.03 9.71
C ALA A 307 6.71 26.35 9.13
N LYS A 308 7.36 25.45 9.90
CA LYS A 308 8.52 24.68 9.43
C LYS A 308 8.19 23.75 8.26
N PHE A 309 7.03 23.07 8.32
CA PHE A 309 6.56 22.21 7.24
C PHE A 309 6.38 23.00 5.94
N VAL A 310 5.68 24.13 6.00
CA VAL A 310 5.43 24.97 4.83
C VAL A 310 6.73 25.59 4.30
N ALA A 311 7.65 26.01 5.17
CA ALA A 311 8.96 26.52 4.77
C ALA A 311 9.74 25.49 3.95
N GLU A 312 9.89 24.26 4.47
CA GLU A 312 10.60 23.16 3.78
C GLU A 312 9.92 22.77 2.45
N MET A 313 8.59 22.80 2.39
CA MET A 313 7.86 22.51 1.14
C MET A 313 8.06 23.60 0.07
N ILE A 314 8.21 24.86 0.48
CA ILE A 314 8.49 25.99 -0.41
C ILE A 314 9.96 25.97 -0.86
N THR A 315 10.91 25.76 0.07
CA THR A 315 12.35 25.74 -0.23
C THR A 315 12.75 24.49 -1.03
N GLY A 316 12.06 23.37 -0.81
CA GLY A 316 12.12 22.17 -1.65
C GLY A 316 11.39 22.29 -2.99
N PHE A 317 10.92 23.49 -3.36
CA PHE A 317 10.27 23.80 -4.65
C PHE A 317 9.06 22.94 -4.98
N THR A 318 8.48 22.28 -3.98
CA THR A 318 7.28 21.45 -4.14
C THR A 318 6.04 22.35 -4.17
N LEU A 319 6.04 23.41 -3.38
CA LEU A 319 5.04 24.47 -3.34
C LEU A 319 5.65 25.82 -3.74
N SER A 320 4.80 26.74 -4.21
CA SER A 320 5.15 28.13 -4.49
C SER A 320 4.69 29.03 -3.35
N LEU A 321 5.28 30.23 -3.23
CA LEU A 321 4.81 31.28 -2.32
C LEU A 321 3.33 31.66 -2.56
N ALA A 322 2.74 31.29 -3.70
CA ALA A 322 1.31 31.42 -3.98
C ALA A 322 0.40 30.81 -2.89
N VAL A 323 0.90 29.85 -2.10
CA VAL A 323 0.16 29.31 -0.94
C VAL A 323 -0.19 30.39 0.10
N LEU A 324 0.55 31.49 0.15
CA LEU A 324 0.31 32.61 1.07
C LEU A 324 -0.69 33.63 0.53
N LYS A 325 -1.16 33.51 -0.72
CA LYS A 325 -2.09 34.48 -1.35
C LYS A 325 -3.42 34.67 -0.60
N VAL A 326 -3.87 33.65 0.13
CA VAL A 326 -5.13 33.70 0.90
C VAL A 326 -5.00 34.53 2.17
N VAL A 327 -3.78 34.86 2.58
CA VAL A 327 -3.50 35.62 3.79
C VAL A 327 -3.23 37.07 3.40
N ASP A 328 -4.04 37.98 3.92
CA ASP A 328 -3.75 39.40 3.82
C ASP A 328 -2.63 39.76 4.80
N LEU A 329 -1.44 40.03 4.26
CA LEU A 329 -0.24 40.41 5.02
C LEU A 329 -0.09 41.92 5.18
N ILE A 330 -1.03 42.71 4.65
CA ILE A 330 -1.02 44.17 4.67
C ILE A 330 -2.03 44.68 5.71
N ASP A 331 -3.22 44.09 5.75
CA ASP A 331 -4.29 44.54 6.64
C ASP A 331 -3.99 44.21 8.12
N GLY A 332 -3.64 45.24 8.88
CA GLY A 332 -3.37 45.16 10.32
C GLY A 332 -4.58 44.71 11.16
N SER A 333 -5.80 44.82 10.64
CA SER A 333 -7.00 44.35 11.36
C SER A 333 -7.16 42.83 11.34
N GLN A 334 -6.63 42.15 10.31
CA GLN A 334 -6.69 40.69 10.18
C GLN A 334 -5.45 39.98 10.74
N LEU A 335 -4.36 40.72 10.95
CA LEU A 335 -3.09 40.26 11.50
C LEU A 335 -3.12 40.23 13.04
N THR A 336 -3.72 39.17 13.60
CA THR A 336 -3.64 38.90 15.04
C THR A 336 -2.20 38.54 15.45
N ALA A 337 -1.84 38.75 16.71
CA ALA A 337 -0.50 38.45 17.23
C ALA A 337 -0.04 37.00 16.95
N LYS A 338 -0.97 36.03 17.01
CA LYS A 338 -0.67 34.62 16.69
C LYS A 338 -0.34 34.42 15.21
N LYS A 339 -1.07 35.06 14.30
CA LYS A 339 -0.78 35.00 12.85
C LYS A 339 0.56 35.67 12.54
N ILE A 340 0.85 36.81 13.16
CA ILE A 340 2.15 37.50 13.01
C ILE A 340 3.29 36.56 13.42
N ILE A 341 3.18 35.92 14.59
CA ILE A 341 4.19 34.97 15.07
C ILE A 341 4.32 33.78 14.10
N HIS A 342 3.22 33.23 13.60
CA HIS A 342 3.23 32.12 12.64
C HIS A 342 3.99 32.46 11.35
N PHE A 343 3.58 33.53 10.65
CA PHE A 343 4.21 33.91 9.38
C PHE A 343 5.63 34.41 9.56
N ARG A 344 5.94 35.00 10.72
CA ARG A 344 7.32 35.30 11.09
C ARG A 344 8.17 34.03 11.20
N MET A 345 7.74 33.02 11.96
CA MET A 345 8.46 31.75 12.07
C MET A 345 8.64 31.09 10.71
N LEU A 346 7.63 31.16 9.84
CA LEU A 346 7.69 30.64 8.47
C LEU A 346 8.79 31.33 7.65
N LEU A 347 8.81 32.65 7.64
CA LEU A 347 9.77 33.44 6.87
C LEU A 347 11.19 33.35 7.43
N GLU A 348 11.34 33.32 8.76
CA GLU A 348 12.61 33.05 9.42
C GLU A 348 13.14 31.66 9.03
N ALA A 349 12.29 30.62 9.04
CA ALA A 349 12.68 29.28 8.59
C ALA A 349 13.10 29.25 7.11
N ILE A 350 12.43 30.00 6.23
CA ILE A 350 12.87 30.15 4.82
C ILE A 350 14.26 30.81 4.76
N PHE A 351 14.53 31.80 5.59
CA PHE A 351 15.81 32.52 5.61
C PHE A 351 16.98 31.72 6.20
N GLU A 352 16.72 30.63 6.91
CA GLU A 352 17.76 29.69 7.37
C GLU A 352 18.42 28.93 6.19
N HIS A 353 17.74 28.83 5.04
CA HIS A 353 18.27 28.18 3.84
C HIS A 353 19.31 29.05 3.10
N PRO A 354 20.18 28.46 2.26
CA PRO A 354 21.23 29.21 1.55
C PRO A 354 20.68 30.26 0.58
N ASP A 355 21.49 31.28 0.28
CA ASP A 355 21.08 32.49 -0.46
C ASP A 355 20.49 32.18 -1.84
N ASN A 356 21.03 31.20 -2.56
CA ASN A 356 20.53 30.76 -3.86
C ASN A 356 19.09 30.20 -3.77
N VAL A 357 18.81 29.37 -2.76
CA VAL A 357 17.46 28.81 -2.56
C VAL A 357 16.48 29.92 -2.22
N VAL A 358 16.84 30.83 -1.31
CA VAL A 358 16.01 31.98 -0.96
C VAL A 358 15.73 32.83 -2.20
N TRP A 359 16.76 33.17 -2.99
CA TRP A 359 16.59 33.90 -4.25
C TRP A 359 15.57 33.22 -5.17
N ASN A 360 15.75 31.93 -5.43
CA ASN A 360 14.89 31.17 -6.34
C ASN A 360 13.43 31.10 -5.87
N VAL A 361 13.20 30.97 -4.56
CA VAL A 361 11.85 30.96 -3.97
C VAL A 361 11.13 32.28 -4.25
N PHE A 362 11.79 33.42 -3.98
CA PHE A 362 11.17 34.74 -4.15
C PHE A 362 11.09 35.18 -5.62
N THR A 363 12.05 34.79 -6.47
CA THR A 363 12.00 35.06 -7.92
C THR A 363 10.84 34.33 -8.60
N ARG A 364 10.52 33.09 -8.21
CA ARG A 364 9.34 32.39 -8.75
C ARG A 364 8.02 33.12 -8.48
N ALA A 365 7.92 33.82 -7.34
CA ALA A 365 6.78 34.69 -7.06
C ALA A 365 6.80 35.97 -7.90
N ALA A 366 7.98 36.48 -8.27
CA ALA A 366 8.14 37.67 -9.10
C ALA A 366 7.64 37.48 -10.54
N ILE A 367 7.81 36.28 -11.09
CA ILE A 367 7.42 35.94 -12.47
C ILE A 367 5.90 35.89 -12.63
N THR A 368 5.15 35.58 -11.57
CA THR A 368 3.70 35.40 -11.64
C THR A 368 2.98 36.73 -11.39
N PRO A 369 2.36 37.36 -12.40
CA PRO A 369 1.76 38.70 -12.25
C PRO A 369 0.58 38.72 -11.26
N GLU A 370 -0.15 37.61 -11.14
CA GLU A 370 -1.28 37.47 -10.20
C GLU A 370 -0.91 37.50 -8.71
N LEU A 371 0.40 37.56 -8.39
CA LEU A 371 0.92 37.61 -7.02
C LEU A 371 1.41 39.01 -6.62
N GLU A 372 1.17 40.05 -7.41
CA GLU A 372 1.67 41.39 -7.13
C GLU A 372 1.33 41.92 -5.73
N GLU A 373 0.05 41.81 -5.31
CA GLU A 373 -0.39 42.17 -3.96
C GLU A 373 0.36 41.39 -2.87
N LEU A 374 0.56 40.08 -3.10
CA LEU A 374 1.30 39.23 -2.18
C LEU A 374 2.78 39.64 -2.08
N ARG A 375 3.41 40.06 -3.19
CA ARG A 375 4.81 40.54 -3.17
C ARG A 375 4.94 41.79 -2.32
N ASN A 376 4.03 42.75 -2.50
CA ASN A 376 3.98 43.98 -1.73
C ASN A 376 3.72 43.70 -0.24
N GLY A 377 2.78 42.79 0.05
CA GLY A 377 2.48 42.33 1.41
C GLY A 377 3.66 41.62 2.08
N LEU A 378 4.36 40.74 1.35
CA LEU A 378 5.58 40.09 1.86
C LEU A 378 6.69 41.11 2.13
N GLU A 379 6.92 42.09 1.25
CA GLU A 379 7.92 43.12 1.48
C GLU A 379 7.61 43.92 2.75
N PHE A 380 6.37 44.37 2.91
CA PHE A 380 5.92 45.09 4.10
C PHE A 380 6.08 44.24 5.36
N PHE A 381 5.54 43.02 5.33
CA PHE A 381 5.51 42.13 6.50
C PHE A 381 6.91 41.73 6.96
N ILE A 382 7.80 41.37 6.04
CA ILE A 382 9.18 41.00 6.38
C ILE A 382 9.91 42.19 7.00
N ARG A 383 9.73 43.40 6.44
CA ARG A 383 10.36 44.61 6.98
C ARG A 383 9.88 44.89 8.40
N GLU A 384 8.57 44.91 8.61
CA GLU A 384 7.96 45.37 9.86
C GLU A 384 8.06 44.33 10.98
N TYR A 385 7.82 43.05 10.68
CA TYR A 385 7.66 42.02 11.71
C TYR A 385 8.83 41.04 11.81
N VAL A 386 9.61 40.84 10.75
CA VAL A 386 10.75 39.91 10.75
C VAL A 386 12.05 40.67 11.04
N VAL A 387 12.38 41.70 10.25
CA VAL A 387 13.66 42.43 10.37
C VAL A 387 13.72 43.28 11.63
N THR A 388 12.63 43.94 12.00
CA THR A 388 12.55 44.74 13.24
C THR A 388 12.85 43.89 14.47
N SER A 389 12.37 42.64 14.49
CA SER A 389 12.61 41.76 15.62
C SER A 389 13.88 40.92 15.51
N ASN A 390 14.38 40.63 14.31
CA ASN A 390 15.62 39.90 14.08
C ASN A 390 16.50 40.64 13.07
N LYS A 391 17.41 41.48 13.58
CA LYS A 391 18.32 42.28 12.75
C LYS A 391 19.22 41.43 11.83
N ALA A 392 19.50 40.17 12.19
CA ALA A 392 20.31 39.27 11.36
C ALA A 392 19.59 38.90 10.04
N ALA A 393 18.26 38.89 10.03
CA ALA A 393 17.45 38.65 8.82
C ALA A 393 17.57 39.79 7.79
N GLY A 394 18.11 40.96 8.15
CA GLY A 394 18.20 42.12 7.27
C GLY A 394 19.00 41.88 5.98
N LYS A 395 20.05 41.03 6.03
CA LYS A 395 20.81 40.66 4.82
C LYS A 395 19.96 39.82 3.85
N LYS A 396 19.28 38.78 4.38
CA LYS A 396 18.36 37.91 3.63
C LYS A 396 17.16 38.67 3.09
N PHE A 397 16.63 39.63 3.85
CA PHE A 397 15.56 40.51 3.37
C PHE A 397 15.98 41.35 2.17
N LYS A 398 17.18 41.94 2.16
CA LYS A 398 17.69 42.68 0.99
C LYS A 398 17.78 41.77 -0.25
N LEU A 399 18.19 40.52 -0.07
CA LEU A 399 18.22 39.52 -1.13
C LEU A 399 16.81 39.18 -1.63
N ALA A 400 15.90 38.84 -0.72
CA ALA A 400 14.51 38.53 -1.04
C ALA A 400 13.79 39.68 -1.74
N LYS A 401 14.01 40.93 -1.30
CA LYS A 401 13.46 42.14 -1.94
C LYS A 401 13.97 42.30 -3.37
N ARG A 402 15.26 42.04 -3.63
CA ARG A 402 15.79 42.03 -5.00
C ARG A 402 15.16 40.91 -5.84
N ALA A 403 15.04 39.71 -5.27
CA ALA A 403 14.44 38.56 -5.93
C ALA A 403 12.95 38.78 -6.29
N LEU A 404 12.18 39.46 -5.43
CA LEU A 404 10.77 39.81 -5.66
C LEU A 404 10.58 40.79 -6.83
N ASN A 405 11.58 41.61 -7.11
CA ASN A 405 11.60 42.58 -8.21
C ASN A 405 12.26 42.02 -9.49
N ASN A 406 12.73 40.76 -9.47
CA ASN A 406 13.37 40.12 -10.60
C ASN A 406 12.31 39.65 -11.63
N ALA A 407 11.82 40.59 -12.43
CA ALA A 407 10.83 40.32 -13.49
C ALA A 407 11.39 39.46 -14.65
N GLU A 408 12.71 39.37 -14.79
CA GLU A 408 13.37 38.55 -15.81
C GLU A 408 13.36 37.05 -15.45
N GLY A 409 13.08 36.70 -14.19
CA GLY A 409 12.91 35.32 -13.75
C GLY A 409 14.19 34.50 -13.65
N VAL A 410 15.37 35.14 -13.67
CA VAL A 410 16.67 34.46 -13.62
C VAL A 410 16.88 33.79 -12.25
N LEU A 411 17.06 32.47 -12.27
CA LEU A 411 17.35 31.65 -11.09
C LEU A 411 18.88 31.55 -10.85
N LEU A 412 19.27 31.40 -9.58
CA LEU A 412 20.66 31.29 -9.09
C LEU A 412 21.03 29.89 -8.60
#